data_AF-A0A2N1UC41-F1
#
_entry.id   AF-A0A2N1UC41-F1
#
_cell.length_a   1.000
_cell.length_b   1.000
_cell.length_c   1.000
_cell.angle_alpha   90.00
_cell.angle_beta   90.00
_cell.angle_gamma   90.00
#
_symmetry.space_group_name_H-M   'P 1'
#
loop_
_entity.id
_entity.type
_entity.pdbx_description
1 polymer ?
#
loop_
_entity_poly.entity_id
_entity_poly.type
_entity_poly.pdbx_seq_one_letter_code
_entity_poly.pdbx_strand_id
1 'polypeptide(L)'
;MFAKKGFSTVELITVSAVLSIVITLWYFAYSQTRMSADELEDEQSFQALSSALVGELRRDIRSSFTINPTGPNRWEIETVSTDITSLPVKATVVYELSADQQKVYVTRSGKVKTYDFSETTDGKKITFNIVP
;
A
#
# COMPACT_ATOMS: atom_id res chain seq x y z
N MET A 1 5.81 54.56 -38.49
CA MET A 1 5.33 53.47 -39.36
C MET A 1 6.24 52.27 -39.13
N PHE A 2 5.87 51.35 -38.23
CA PHE A 2 6.74 50.22 -37.87
C PHE A 2 6.60 49.11 -38.93
N ALA A 3 7.65 48.90 -39.71
CA ALA A 3 7.73 47.82 -40.67
C ALA A 3 7.71 46.47 -39.92
N LYS A 4 6.66 45.67 -40.12
CA LYS A 4 6.63 44.27 -39.68
C LYS A 4 7.66 43.50 -40.50
N LYS A 5 8.81 43.21 -39.90
CA LYS A 5 9.82 42.32 -40.47
C LYS A 5 9.21 40.91 -40.52
N GLY A 6 8.98 40.37 -41.71
CA GLY A 6 8.50 39.00 -41.88
C GLY A 6 9.58 38.00 -41.47
N PHE A 7 9.20 36.95 -40.73
CA PHE A 7 10.11 35.89 -40.34
C PHE A 7 10.63 35.13 -41.57
N SER A 8 11.93 34.85 -41.59
CA SER A 8 12.54 33.99 -42.60
C SER A 8 12.14 32.53 -42.37
N THR A 9 12.00 31.75 -43.45
CA THR A 9 11.69 30.31 -43.40
C THR A 9 12.64 29.54 -42.46
N VAL A 10 13.91 29.94 -42.39
CA VAL A 10 14.92 29.31 -41.52
C VAL A 10 14.64 29.61 -40.04
N GLU A 11 14.23 30.84 -39.71
CA GLU A 11 13.86 31.22 -38.35
C GLU A 11 12.62 30.43 -37.90
N LEU A 12 11.66 30.23 -38.79
CA LEU A 12 10.43 29.51 -38.51
C LEU A 12 10.68 28.01 -38.24
N ILE A 13 11.58 27.38 -39.01
CA ILE A 13 12.00 25.99 -38.80
C ILE A 13 12.81 25.83 -37.51
N THR A 14 13.67 26.81 -37.19
CA THR A 14 14.49 26.75 -35.98
C THR A 14 13.62 26.89 -34.73
N VAL A 15 12.66 27.81 -34.76
CA VAL A 15 11.70 28.00 -33.66
C VAL A 15 10.81 26.77 -33.48
N SER A 16 10.35 26.13 -34.56
CA SER A 16 9.55 24.91 -34.45
C SER A 16 10.36 23.74 -33.87
N ALA A 17 11.61 23.55 -34.31
CA ALA A 17 12.48 22.51 -33.78
C ALA A 17 12.76 22.70 -32.28
N VAL A 18 13.03 23.94 -31.85
CA VAL A 18 13.26 24.26 -30.43
C VAL A 18 11.98 24.02 -29.62
N LEU A 19 10.81 24.45 -30.12
CA LEU A 19 9.52 24.19 -29.47
C LEU A 19 9.24 22.70 -29.31
N SER A 20 9.49 21.89 -30.35
CA SER A 20 9.33 20.44 -30.28
C SER A 20 10.21 19.82 -29.20
N ILE A 21 11.49 20.21 -29.12
CA ILE A 21 12.43 19.71 -28.10
C ILE A 21 11.95 20.10 -26.70
N VAL A 22 11.52 21.34 -26.50
CA VAL A 22 11.01 21.83 -25.20
C VAL A 22 9.77 21.05 -24.77
N ILE A 23 8.84 20.78 -25.70
CA ILE A 23 7.63 20.01 -25.43
C ILE A 23 8.00 18.55 -25.06
N THR A 24 8.94 17.94 -25.78
CA THR A 24 9.39 16.57 -25.47
C THR A 24 10.05 16.49 -24.10
N LEU A 25 10.91 17.45 -23.75
CA LEU A 25 11.54 17.50 -22.43
C LEU A 25 10.53 17.73 -21.31
N TRP A 26 9.54 18.60 -21.53
CA TRP A 26 8.47 18.83 -20.56
C TRP A 26 7.62 17.57 -20.36
N TYR A 27 7.24 16.89 -21.45
CA TYR A 27 6.49 15.65 -21.38
C TYR A 27 7.28 14.55 -20.64
N PHE A 28 8.58 14.44 -20.91
CA PHE A 28 9.46 13.50 -20.24
C PHE A 28 9.53 13.78 -18.72
N ALA A 29 9.81 15.03 -18.33
CA ALA A 29 9.86 15.43 -16.92
C ALA A 29 8.51 15.19 -16.21
N TYR A 30 7.40 15.56 -16.85
CA TYR A 30 6.06 15.30 -16.32
C TYR A 30 5.81 13.80 -16.12
N SER A 31 6.15 12.98 -17.11
CA SER A 31 6.00 11.52 -17.01
C SER A 31 6.83 10.92 -15.86
N GLN A 32 8.06 11.40 -15.68
CA GLN A 32 8.95 10.94 -14.62
C GLN A 32 8.41 11.32 -13.24
N THR A 33 7.93 12.56 -13.06
CA THR A 33 7.32 12.98 -11.78
C THR A 33 6.08 12.19 -11.44
N ARG A 34 5.27 11.81 -12.45
CA ARG A 34 4.05 11.04 -12.22
C ARG A 34 4.36 9.61 -11.79
N MET A 35 5.33 8.96 -12.43
CA MET A 35 5.79 7.62 -12.05
C MET A 35 6.33 7.59 -10.62
N SER A 36 7.13 8.57 -10.23
CA SER A 36 7.65 8.66 -8.86
C SER A 36 6.58 8.99 -7.82
N ALA A 37 5.53 9.72 -8.19
CA ALA A 37 4.43 10.04 -7.29
C ALA A 37 3.55 8.81 -7.00
N ASP A 38 3.23 8.03 -8.03
CA ASP A 38 2.46 6.78 -7.94
C ASP A 38 3.18 5.75 -7.05
N GLU A 39 4.48 5.53 -7.31
CA GLU A 39 5.32 4.63 -6.50
C GLU A 39 5.42 5.07 -5.03
N LEU A 40 5.42 6.38 -4.77
CA LEU A 40 5.45 6.91 -3.40
C LEU A 40 4.12 6.70 -2.67
N GLU A 41 2.99 6.87 -3.36
CA GLU A 41 1.65 6.69 -2.81
C GLU A 41 1.39 5.22 -2.46
N ASP A 42 1.83 4.30 -3.32
CA ASP A 42 1.76 2.86 -3.08
C ASP A 42 2.59 2.43 -1.87
N GLU A 43 3.84 2.91 -1.77
CA GLU A 43 4.72 2.60 -0.64
C GLU A 43 4.15 3.15 0.68
N GLN A 44 3.63 4.38 0.68
CA GLN A 44 3.01 4.94 1.88
C GLN A 44 1.78 4.13 2.32
N SER A 45 0.95 3.71 1.37
CA SER A 45 -0.24 2.90 1.63
C SER A 45 0.14 1.52 2.17
N PHE A 46 1.17 0.88 1.59
CA PHE A 46 1.71 -0.37 2.08
C PHE A 46 2.23 -0.25 3.52
N GLN A 47 3.01 0.80 3.82
CA GLN A 47 3.55 1.06 5.15
C GLN A 47 2.44 1.34 6.18
N ALA A 48 1.38 2.06 5.80
CA ALA A 48 0.23 2.31 6.67
C ALA A 48 -0.53 1.01 7.00
N LEU A 49 -0.82 0.18 6.00
CA LEU A 49 -1.52 -1.10 6.21
C LEU A 49 -0.68 -2.10 7.00
N SER A 50 0.60 -2.23 6.67
CA SER A 50 1.52 -3.14 7.35
C SER A 50 1.73 -2.72 8.80
N SER A 51 1.94 -1.44 9.09
CA SER A 51 2.09 -0.95 10.47
C SER A 51 0.82 -1.14 11.30
N ALA A 52 -0.36 -0.94 10.71
CA ALA A 52 -1.64 -1.21 11.37
C ALA A 52 -1.82 -2.70 11.69
N LEU A 53 -1.55 -3.58 10.73
CA LEU A 53 -1.61 -5.04 10.91
C LEU A 53 -0.62 -5.53 11.96
N VAL A 54 0.64 -5.08 11.89
CA VAL A 54 1.69 -5.43 12.85
C VAL A 54 1.39 -4.89 14.24
N GLY A 55 0.84 -3.67 14.33
CA GLY A 55 0.41 -3.09 15.61
C GLY A 55 -0.69 -3.91 16.28
N GLU A 56 -1.68 -4.34 15.51
CA GLU A 56 -2.75 -5.20 15.99
C GLU A 56 -2.23 -6.59 16.39
N LEU A 57 -1.42 -7.22 15.54
CA LEU A 57 -0.79 -8.51 15.85
C LEU A 57 0.07 -8.43 17.11
N ARG A 58 0.88 -7.38 17.27
CA ARG A 58 1.73 -7.19 18.46
C ARG A 58 0.90 -7.04 19.73
N ARG A 59 -0.24 -6.35 19.66
CA ARG A 59 -1.18 -6.24 20.78
C ARG A 59 -1.74 -7.62 21.15
N ASP A 60 -2.11 -8.40 20.15
CA ASP A 60 -2.76 -9.69 20.33
C ASP A 60 -1.78 -10.74 20.86
N ILE A 61 -0.55 -10.76 20.35
CA ILE A 61 0.55 -11.59 20.88
C ILE A 61 0.88 -11.22 22.33
N ARG A 62 0.96 -9.92 22.67
CA ARG A 62 1.26 -9.48 24.05
C ARG A 62 0.22 -9.95 25.07
N SER A 63 -1.03 -10.08 24.63
CA SER A 63 -2.16 -10.53 25.44
C SER A 63 -2.48 -12.01 25.24
N SER A 64 -1.65 -12.73 24.49
CA SER A 64 -1.88 -14.13 24.13
C SER A 64 -1.43 -15.09 25.22
N PHE A 65 -2.17 -16.18 25.34
CA PHE A 65 -1.76 -17.37 26.08
C PHE A 65 -1.16 -18.43 25.17
N THR A 66 -1.72 -18.55 23.96
CA THR A 66 -1.40 -19.59 23.01
C THR A 66 -1.49 -19.04 21.58
N ILE A 67 -0.53 -19.42 20.74
CA ILE A 67 -0.53 -19.15 19.30
C ILE A 67 -0.46 -20.50 18.59
N ASN A 68 -1.52 -20.85 17.88
CA ASN A 68 -1.64 -22.12 17.18
C ASN A 68 -1.68 -21.91 15.67
N PRO A 69 -0.70 -22.42 14.90
CA PRO A 69 -0.84 -22.53 13.45
C PRO A 69 -1.87 -23.64 13.16
N THR A 70 -3.03 -23.26 12.62
CA THR A 70 -4.11 -24.20 12.28
C THR A 70 -4.13 -24.57 10.80
N GLY A 71 -3.33 -23.88 9.98
CA GLY A 71 -3.09 -24.19 8.59
C GLY A 71 -1.89 -23.42 8.02
N PRO A 72 -1.52 -23.66 6.75
CA PRO A 72 -0.36 -23.02 6.12
C PRO A 72 -0.47 -21.49 6.04
N ASN A 73 -1.70 -20.97 6.05
CA ASN A 73 -2.00 -19.55 5.96
C ASN A 73 -2.90 -19.09 7.11
N ARG A 74 -3.03 -19.87 8.19
CA ARG A 74 -4.00 -19.60 9.24
C ARG A 74 -3.43 -19.83 10.63
N TRP A 75 -3.65 -18.85 11.49
CA TRP A 75 -3.19 -18.83 12.87
C TRP A 75 -4.33 -18.44 13.79
N GLU A 76 -4.42 -19.13 14.92
CA GLU A 76 -5.37 -18.83 15.98
C GLU A 76 -4.61 -18.39 17.22
N ILE A 77 -4.93 -17.19 17.70
CA ILE A 77 -4.34 -16.60 18.89
C ILE A 77 -5.42 -16.59 19.96
N GLU A 78 -5.18 -17.34 21.04
CA GLU A 78 -5.99 -17.25 22.24
C GLU A 78 -5.47 -16.08 23.09
N THR A 79 -6.31 -15.07 23.30
CA THR A 79 -5.95 -13.82 23.97
C THR A 79 -7.00 -13.41 25.01
N VAL A 80 -6.66 -12.41 25.82
CA VAL A 80 -7.60 -11.73 26.71
C VAL A 80 -8.07 -10.44 26.06
N SER A 81 -9.38 -10.33 25.84
CA SER A 81 -9.99 -9.04 25.50
C SER A 81 -10.35 -8.31 26.79
N THR A 82 -9.82 -7.09 26.93
CA THR A 82 -10.27 -6.12 27.94
C THR A 82 -10.90 -4.95 27.19
N ASP A 83 -12.23 -4.88 27.18
CA ASP A 83 -12.86 -3.58 26.91
C ASP A 83 -12.80 -2.78 28.21
N ILE A 84 -12.63 -1.47 28.09
CA ILE A 84 -12.42 -0.52 29.21
C ILE A 84 -13.51 -0.64 30.31
N THR A 85 -14.64 -1.25 30.00
CA THR A 85 -15.81 -1.42 30.88
C THR A 85 -16.13 -2.87 31.24
N SER A 86 -15.39 -3.87 30.76
CA SER A 86 -15.72 -5.29 30.95
C SER A 86 -14.62 -6.07 31.66
N LEU A 87 -15.04 -7.14 32.34
CA LEU A 87 -14.14 -8.12 32.92
C LEU A 87 -13.28 -8.76 31.81
N PRO A 88 -12.05 -9.20 32.11
CA PRO A 88 -11.20 -9.87 31.13
C PRO A 88 -11.91 -11.14 30.62
N VAL A 89 -12.20 -11.20 29.32
CA VAL A 89 -12.82 -12.38 28.69
C VAL A 89 -11.81 -13.04 27.74
N LYS A 90 -11.73 -14.37 27.81
CA LYS A 90 -10.95 -15.17 26.85
C LYS A 90 -11.57 -15.00 25.46
N ALA A 91 -10.76 -14.56 24.50
CA ALA A 91 -11.14 -14.35 23.12
C ALA A 91 -10.18 -15.12 22.20
N THR A 92 -10.70 -15.59 21.08
CA THR A 92 -9.90 -16.17 20.01
C THR A 92 -9.87 -15.18 18.84
N VAL A 93 -8.66 -14.86 18.39
CA VAL A 93 -8.44 -14.06 17.19
C VAL A 93 -7.85 -14.97 16.12
N VAL A 94 -8.45 -14.97 14.93
CA VAL A 94 -7.99 -15.78 13.80
C VAL A 94 -7.36 -14.86 12.78
N TYR A 95 -6.10 -15.12 12.42
CA TYR A 95 -5.40 -14.49 11.32
C TYR A 95 -5.38 -15.47 10.14
N GLU A 96 -5.79 -15.01 8.97
CA GLU A 96 -5.81 -15.83 7.76
C GLU A 96 -5.27 -15.04 6.57
N LEU A 97 -4.24 -15.57 5.91
CA LEU A 97 -3.72 -15.05 4.65
C LEU A 97 -4.52 -15.65 3.49
N SER A 98 -5.04 -14.79 2.62
CA SER A 98 -5.78 -15.19 1.44
C SER A 98 -4.97 -16.10 0.52
N ALA A 99 -5.65 -16.91 -0.29
CA ALA A 99 -4.99 -17.84 -1.23
C ALA A 99 -4.12 -17.13 -2.29
N ASP A 100 -4.53 -15.92 -2.70
CA ASP A 100 -3.75 -15.06 -3.60
C ASP A 100 -2.57 -14.36 -2.89
N GLN A 101 -2.46 -14.49 -1.57
CA GLN A 101 -1.46 -13.83 -0.73
C GLN A 101 -1.43 -12.31 -0.91
N GLN A 102 -2.61 -11.69 -1.03
CA GLN A 102 -2.75 -10.24 -1.13
C GLN A 102 -3.58 -9.65 0.02
N LYS A 103 -4.27 -10.48 0.80
CA LYS A 103 -5.16 -10.01 1.87
C LYS A 103 -4.91 -10.78 3.15
N VAL A 104 -4.96 -10.08 4.27
CA VAL A 104 -4.96 -10.70 5.60
C VAL A 104 -6.30 -10.43 6.26
N TYR A 105 -7.01 -11.50 6.60
CA TYR A 105 -8.25 -11.47 7.35
C TYR A 105 -7.96 -11.65 8.83
N VAL A 106 -8.47 -10.75 9.65
CA VAL A 106 -8.39 -10.81 11.11
C VAL A 106 -9.81 -10.94 11.64
N THR A 107 -10.13 -12.11 12.18
CA THR A 107 -11.45 -12.41 12.73
C THR A 107 -11.42 -12.35 14.25
N ARG A 108 -12.26 -11.51 14.84
CA ARG A 108 -12.43 -11.37 16.29
C ARG A 108 -13.91 -11.40 16.64
N SER A 109 -14.33 -12.35 17.48
CA SER A 109 -15.71 -12.46 17.96
C SER A 109 -16.76 -12.43 16.82
N GLY A 110 -16.47 -13.10 15.70
CA GLY A 110 -17.33 -13.15 14.52
C GLY A 110 -17.26 -11.92 13.60
N LYS A 111 -16.52 -10.87 13.95
CA LYS A 111 -16.25 -9.73 13.07
C LYS A 111 -14.96 -9.96 12.31
N VAL A 112 -15.01 -9.78 10.99
CA VAL A 112 -13.83 -9.89 10.11
C VAL A 112 -13.36 -8.49 9.74
N LYS A 113 -12.07 -8.22 9.97
CA LYS A 113 -11.36 -7.05 9.46
C LYS A 113 -10.42 -7.52 8.37
N THR A 114 -10.43 -6.83 7.23
CA THR A 114 -9.61 -7.17 6.07
C THR A 114 -8.52 -6.13 5.89
N TYR A 115 -7.29 -6.59 5.76
CA TYR A 115 -6.15 -5.81 5.31
C TYR A 115 -5.87 -6.19 3.87
N ASP A 116 -6.19 -5.29 2.94
CA ASP A 116 -6.08 -5.55 1.50
C ASP A 116 -4.83 -4.86 0.95
N PHE A 117 -3.85 -5.65 0.54
CA PHE A 117 -2.59 -5.17 -0.02
C PHE A 117 -2.59 -5.18 -1.56
N SER A 118 -3.68 -5.63 -2.20
CA SER A 118 -3.71 -5.84 -3.66
C SER A 118 -3.39 -4.58 -4.48
N GLU A 119 -3.87 -3.42 -4.04
CA GLU A 119 -3.60 -2.13 -4.67
C GLU A 119 -2.18 -1.62 -4.36
N THR A 120 -1.65 -1.95 -3.19
CA THR A 120 -0.35 -1.43 -2.71
C THR A 120 0.86 -2.25 -3.15
N THR A 121 0.66 -3.48 -3.60
CA THR A 121 1.75 -4.37 -4.00
C THR A 121 1.88 -4.53 -5.50
N ASP A 122 1.09 -3.79 -6.29
CA ASP A 122 1.01 -3.94 -7.75
C ASP A 122 0.83 -5.42 -8.15
N GLY A 123 -0.07 -6.11 -7.43
CA GLY A 123 -0.35 -7.53 -7.62
C GLY A 123 0.71 -8.50 -7.07
N LYS A 124 1.80 -8.04 -6.44
CA LYS A 124 2.80 -8.92 -5.82
C LYS A 124 2.23 -9.60 -4.55
N LYS A 125 2.73 -10.81 -4.29
CA LYS A 125 2.36 -11.60 -3.12
C LYS A 125 3.05 -11.07 -1.86
N ILE A 126 2.31 -10.95 -0.77
CA ILE A 126 2.84 -10.66 0.55
C ILE A 126 3.21 -11.94 1.30
N THR A 127 4.29 -11.89 2.07
CA THR A 127 4.64 -12.96 3.00
C THR A 127 4.18 -12.56 4.40
N PHE A 128 3.29 -13.33 4.98
CA PHE A 128 2.82 -13.14 6.34
C PHE A 128 2.93 -14.46 7.10
N ASN A 129 3.70 -14.47 8.19
CA ASN A 129 3.90 -15.64 9.05
C ASN A 129 3.95 -15.19 10.51
N ILE A 130 3.27 -15.92 11.38
CA ILE A 130 3.35 -15.72 12.84
C ILE A 130 4.23 -16.83 13.39
N VAL A 131 5.39 -16.45 13.93
CA VAL A 131 6.31 -17.37 14.60
C VAL A 131 6.02 -17.30 16.10
N PRO A 132 5.78 -18.44 16.77
CA PRO A 132 5.52 -18.50 18.22
C PRO A 132 6.70 -18.02 19.07
#